data_AF-A0A956X1C0-F1
#
_entry.id   AF-A0A956X1C0-F1
#
_cell.length_a   1.000
_cell.length_b   1.000
_cell.length_c   1.000
_cell.angle_alpha   90.00
_cell.angle_beta   90.00
_cell.angle_gamma   90.00
#
_symmetry.space_group_name_H-M   'P 1'
#
loop_
_entity.id
_entity.type
_entity.pdbx_description
1 polymer ?
#
loop_
_entity_poly.entity_id
_entity_poly.type
_entity_poly.pdbx_seq_one_letter_code
_entity_poly.pdbx_strand_id
1 'polypeptide(L)'
;LVPRPPGRVLGIVHFDDLVASAAATPAILELQPSAVELMDRMLLNLCRRQPEFARRLTFVDGDPAGVLAVEFYVESEAEGRARLAQLRTQLARHGVHGTVVDVMNPVDQANVWTVRKAGLSLLLSKRGDIKPAGFMEDVAVPPQHLADYVRGVQGMFAEYGVEAAFYAHASAGCLHIRPLLNLKTAHDIAVMDEMQDRLLAMIQPVGGVLSGEHGDGIKLTHLNQALFGPRVSEAFAEVKWLFDPGNLFNPGKKVPEKERETRERQEKRESSGEDTAKHVTDPTILRYGPGYQTITFTPVMDWSADGGFAGAVEMCNGSGDCRRLTGVMCPSFQATREEEHSTRGRANLLRTALSGQLEQDAWTSDAVHDALDLCLGCKACKVECPSSVDMAKIKTEVLAQRYARLGTPLAARLFGHIHTLNRLATPLAPLANLALATPPGRWIVQQVTGLAPQRTLPPFAAQPFTAWFAKRLRASGASHIAPRSPLPSSLVFLFPDTFTNLNYPKIGIAAVRVLEAAG
;
A
#
# COMPACT_ATOMS: atom_id res chain seq x y z
N LEU A 1 -26.58 0.79 15.46
CA LEU A 1 -25.62 -0.04 16.23
C LEU A 1 -26.34 -1.31 16.65
N VAL A 2 -25.69 -2.48 16.55
CA VAL A 2 -26.24 -3.77 17.01
C VAL A 2 -25.50 -4.22 18.29
N PRO A 3 -26.12 -5.02 19.17
CA PRO A 3 -25.45 -5.59 20.34
C PRO A 3 -24.20 -6.38 19.93
N ARG A 4 -23.14 -6.28 20.75
CA ARG A 4 -21.92 -7.07 20.52
C ARG A 4 -22.18 -8.51 20.96
N PRO A 5 -21.92 -9.52 20.10
CA PRO A 5 -22.08 -10.92 20.48
C PRO A 5 -21.10 -11.28 21.61
N PRO A 6 -21.49 -12.14 22.58
CA PRO A 6 -20.65 -12.49 23.72
C PRO A 6 -19.38 -13.25 23.34
N GLY A 7 -19.49 -14.12 22.34
CA GLY A 7 -18.39 -14.91 21.81
C GLY A 7 -18.54 -15.17 20.32
N ARG A 8 -17.48 -15.73 19.74
CA ARG A 8 -17.44 -16.19 18.36
C ARG A 8 -16.52 -17.40 18.24
N VAL A 9 -16.72 -18.22 17.22
CA VAL A 9 -15.83 -19.32 16.83
C VAL A 9 -15.69 -19.34 15.30
N LEU A 10 -14.59 -19.88 14.79
CA LEU A 10 -14.43 -20.11 13.36
C LEU A 10 -14.15 -21.58 13.04
N GLY A 11 -14.73 -22.06 11.94
CA GLY A 11 -14.32 -23.28 11.27
C GLY A 11 -13.65 -22.94 9.94
N ILE A 12 -12.40 -23.38 9.76
CA ILE A 12 -11.65 -23.16 8.52
C ILE A 12 -11.74 -24.42 7.66
N VAL A 13 -12.54 -24.34 6.60
CA VAL A 13 -12.79 -25.45 5.67
C VAL A 13 -11.79 -25.36 4.52
N HIS A 14 -11.01 -26.42 4.31
CA HIS A 14 -9.97 -26.49 3.29
C HIS A 14 -10.49 -27.17 2.03
N PHE A 15 -10.13 -26.62 0.87
CA PHE A 15 -10.53 -27.14 -0.44
C PHE A 15 -9.33 -27.27 -1.37
N ASP A 16 -9.31 -28.35 -2.14
CA ASP A 16 -8.31 -28.57 -3.21
C ASP A 16 -8.71 -27.91 -4.53
N ASP A 17 -9.90 -27.32 -4.58
CA ASP A 17 -10.46 -26.63 -5.74
C ASP A 17 -11.35 -25.43 -5.32
N LEU A 18 -11.26 -24.32 -6.06
CA LEU A 18 -12.04 -23.12 -5.76
C LEU A 18 -13.52 -23.30 -6.12
N VAL A 19 -13.85 -24.06 -7.17
CA VAL A 19 -15.26 -24.32 -7.53
C VAL A 19 -15.94 -25.12 -6.42
N ALA A 20 -15.24 -26.11 -5.84
CA ALA A 20 -15.72 -26.87 -4.69
C ALA A 20 -16.00 -25.96 -3.47
N SER A 21 -15.14 -24.97 -3.21
CA SER A 21 -15.37 -24.00 -2.14
C SER A 21 -16.65 -23.16 -2.39
N ALA A 22 -16.84 -22.69 -3.63
CA ALA A 22 -18.04 -21.96 -4.01
C ALA A 22 -19.30 -22.83 -3.93
N ALA A 23 -19.22 -24.10 -4.34
CA ALA A 23 -20.33 -25.06 -4.28
C ALA A 23 -20.74 -25.41 -2.83
N ALA A 24 -19.81 -25.38 -1.88
CA ALA A 24 -20.11 -25.62 -0.47
C ALA A 24 -20.82 -24.44 0.20
N THR A 25 -20.72 -23.23 -0.37
CA THR A 25 -21.19 -21.99 0.28
C THR A 25 -22.69 -21.99 0.58
N PRO A 26 -23.60 -22.37 -0.32
CA PRO A 26 -25.04 -22.43 -0.02
C PRO A 26 -25.37 -23.36 1.16
N ALA A 27 -24.75 -24.54 1.23
CA ALA A 27 -24.97 -25.49 2.31
C ALA A 27 -24.48 -24.96 3.67
N ILE A 28 -23.38 -24.20 3.68
CA ILE A 28 -22.87 -23.53 4.87
C ILE A 28 -23.83 -22.43 5.34
N LEU A 29 -24.42 -21.68 4.40
CA LEU A 29 -25.36 -20.58 4.71
C LEU A 29 -26.64 -21.05 5.42
N GLU A 30 -27.08 -22.30 5.20
CA GLU A 30 -28.20 -22.90 5.93
C GLU A 30 -27.97 -22.94 7.45
N LEU A 31 -26.71 -22.94 7.90
CA LEU A 31 -26.34 -22.91 9.32
C LEU A 31 -26.37 -21.51 9.94
N GLN A 32 -26.70 -20.49 9.14
CA GLN A 32 -26.76 -19.08 9.55
C GLN A 32 -25.45 -18.58 10.19
N PRO A 33 -24.29 -18.73 9.52
CA PRO A 33 -23.03 -18.16 10.00
C PRO A 33 -23.08 -16.63 10.04
N SER A 34 -22.26 -16.01 10.89
CA SER A 34 -22.07 -14.56 10.91
C SER A 34 -21.22 -14.07 9.73
N ALA A 35 -20.33 -14.92 9.21
CA ALA A 35 -19.51 -14.64 8.03
C ALA A 35 -19.06 -15.93 7.33
N VAL A 36 -18.89 -15.88 6.00
CA VAL A 36 -18.19 -16.91 5.22
C VAL A 36 -17.25 -16.22 4.24
N GLU A 37 -15.94 -16.39 4.45
CA GLU A 37 -14.91 -15.63 3.75
C GLU A 37 -13.93 -16.55 3.02
N LEU A 38 -13.72 -16.31 1.72
CA LEU A 38 -12.78 -17.08 0.89
C LEU A 38 -11.39 -16.44 0.90
N MET A 39 -10.36 -17.27 1.03
CA MET A 39 -8.97 -16.92 0.76
C MET A 39 -8.36 -18.01 -0.13
N ASP A 40 -7.91 -17.65 -1.32
CA ASP A 40 -7.29 -18.58 -2.27
C ASP A 40 -5.80 -18.85 -1.98
N ARG A 41 -5.27 -19.84 -2.70
CA ARG A 41 -3.85 -20.22 -2.64
C ARG A 41 -2.91 -19.06 -2.95
N MET A 42 -3.24 -18.18 -3.89
CA MET A 42 -2.36 -17.05 -4.24
C MET A 42 -2.19 -16.11 -3.05
N LEU A 43 -3.28 -15.72 -2.40
CA LEU A 43 -3.29 -14.86 -1.22
C LEU A 43 -2.58 -15.53 -0.05
N LEU A 44 -2.86 -16.81 0.22
CA LEU A 44 -2.19 -17.57 1.27
C LEU A 44 -0.67 -17.64 1.02
N ASN A 45 -0.23 -17.85 -0.22
CA ASN A 45 1.18 -17.87 -0.59
C ASN A 45 1.86 -16.50 -0.43
N LEU A 46 1.17 -15.40 -0.74
CA LEU A 46 1.69 -14.06 -0.48
C LEU A 46 1.91 -13.84 1.02
N CYS A 47 0.99 -14.30 1.87
CA CYS A 47 1.13 -14.25 3.32
C CYS A 47 2.29 -15.13 3.83
N ARG A 48 2.46 -16.34 3.30
CA ARG A 48 3.58 -17.26 3.68
C ARG A 48 4.95 -16.65 3.44
N ARG A 49 5.09 -15.79 2.42
CA ARG A 49 6.37 -15.14 2.06
C ARG A 49 6.73 -13.96 2.96
N GLN A 50 5.80 -13.48 3.78
CA GLN A 50 6.00 -12.34 4.65
C GLN A 50 6.11 -12.80 6.12
N PRO A 51 7.27 -12.63 6.79
CA PRO A 51 7.49 -13.17 8.14
C PRO A 51 6.40 -12.79 9.16
N GLU A 52 5.85 -11.58 9.05
CA GLU A 52 4.80 -11.09 9.94
C GLU A 52 3.48 -11.88 9.81
N PHE A 53 3.13 -12.30 8.59
CA PHE A 53 1.89 -13.03 8.28
C PHE A 53 2.08 -14.54 8.30
N ALA A 54 3.26 -15.04 7.91
CA ALA A 54 3.59 -16.46 7.93
C ALA A 54 3.36 -17.10 9.30
N ARG A 55 3.79 -16.43 10.37
CA ARG A 55 3.56 -16.87 11.77
C ARG A 55 2.09 -16.85 12.21
N ARG A 56 1.20 -16.22 11.45
CA ARG A 56 -0.25 -16.10 11.73
C ARG A 56 -1.08 -17.12 10.95
N LEU A 57 -0.49 -17.88 10.03
CA LEU A 57 -1.19 -18.90 9.25
C LEU A 57 -1.37 -20.22 10.03
N THR A 58 -1.51 -20.15 11.36
CA THR A 58 -1.67 -21.32 12.26
C THR A 58 -2.92 -22.14 11.98
N PHE A 59 -3.86 -21.56 11.24
CA PHE A 59 -5.16 -22.13 10.89
C PHE A 59 -5.19 -22.78 9.49
N VAL A 60 -4.09 -22.73 8.74
CA VAL A 60 -3.97 -23.31 7.40
C VAL A 60 -3.21 -24.62 7.49
N ASP A 61 -3.86 -25.73 7.15
CA ASP A 61 -3.27 -27.05 7.05
C ASP A 61 -2.91 -27.37 5.58
N GLY A 62 -1.70 -27.87 5.34
CA GLY A 62 -1.21 -28.20 4.00
C GLY A 62 -1.13 -27.02 3.02
N ASP A 63 -1.43 -27.30 1.74
CA ASP A 63 -1.42 -26.32 0.63
C ASP A 63 -2.74 -26.29 -0.16
N PRO A 64 -3.86 -25.87 0.47
CA PRO A 64 -5.17 -25.88 -0.16
C PRO A 64 -5.21 -24.94 -1.38
N ALA A 65 -6.11 -25.20 -2.32
CA ALA A 65 -6.42 -24.26 -3.40
C ALA A 65 -7.19 -23.04 -2.86
N GLY A 66 -7.96 -23.23 -1.79
CA GLY A 66 -8.58 -22.15 -1.04
C GLY A 66 -9.14 -22.62 0.29
N VAL A 67 -9.41 -21.67 1.18
CA VAL A 67 -10.08 -21.93 2.46
C VAL A 67 -11.30 -21.04 2.60
N LEU A 68 -12.37 -21.59 3.20
CA LEU A 68 -13.48 -20.80 3.70
C LEU A 68 -13.35 -20.63 5.21
N ALA A 69 -13.27 -19.38 5.66
CA ALA A 69 -13.39 -19.03 7.07
C ALA A 69 -14.86 -18.82 7.42
N VAL A 70 -15.46 -19.77 8.15
CA VAL A 70 -16.86 -19.74 8.57
C VAL A 70 -16.94 -19.30 10.03
N GLU A 71 -17.52 -18.13 10.30
CA GLU A 71 -17.68 -17.60 11.66
C GLU A 71 -19.11 -17.82 12.19
N PHE A 72 -19.23 -18.14 13.47
CA PHE A 72 -20.50 -18.16 14.20
C PHE A 72 -20.39 -17.28 15.44
N TYR A 73 -21.45 -16.51 15.73
CA TYR A 73 -21.64 -15.91 17.05
C TYR A 73 -22.18 -16.96 18.03
N VAL A 74 -21.69 -16.91 19.26
CA VAL A 74 -22.02 -17.88 20.31
C VAL A 74 -22.09 -17.22 21.69
N GLU A 75 -22.87 -17.82 22.57
CA GLU A 75 -23.02 -17.41 23.97
C GLU A 75 -22.06 -18.16 24.90
N SER A 76 -21.53 -19.31 24.47
CA SER A 76 -20.63 -20.14 25.26
C SER A 76 -19.67 -20.97 24.39
N GLU A 77 -18.59 -21.46 25.02
CA GLU A 77 -17.65 -22.38 24.36
C GLU A 77 -18.32 -23.69 23.93
N ALA A 78 -19.24 -24.22 24.76
CA ALA A 78 -19.97 -25.45 24.45
C ALA A 78 -20.86 -25.29 23.21
N GLU A 79 -21.53 -24.15 23.06
CA GLU A 79 -22.26 -23.81 21.85
C GLU A 79 -21.32 -23.70 20.64
N GLY A 80 -20.15 -23.09 20.81
CA GLY A 80 -19.11 -23.04 19.78
C GLY A 80 -18.71 -24.41 19.25
N ARG A 81 -18.45 -25.37 20.14
CA ARG A 81 -18.13 -26.76 19.75
C ARG A 81 -19.31 -27.40 19.01
N ALA A 82 -20.54 -27.17 19.47
CA ALA A 82 -21.74 -27.69 18.81
C ALA A 82 -21.92 -27.13 17.39
N ARG A 83 -21.71 -25.82 17.19
CA ARG A 83 -21.77 -25.17 15.87
C ARG A 83 -20.73 -25.73 14.91
N LEU A 84 -19.50 -25.95 15.37
CA LEU A 84 -18.42 -26.52 14.56
C LEU A 84 -18.67 -28.01 14.22
N ALA A 85 -19.33 -28.76 15.10
CA ALA A 85 -19.77 -30.12 14.81
C ALA A 85 -20.94 -30.15 13.79
N GLN A 86 -21.88 -29.22 13.89
CA GLN A 86 -22.94 -29.03 12.90
C GLN A 86 -22.37 -28.67 11.52
N LEU A 87 -21.37 -27.79 11.46
CA LEU A 87 -20.67 -27.45 10.22
C LEU A 87 -20.10 -28.69 9.54
N ARG A 88 -19.36 -29.53 10.27
CA ARG A 88 -18.81 -30.79 9.72
C ARG A 88 -19.90 -31.73 9.22
N THR A 89 -20.98 -31.86 9.98
CA THR A 89 -22.11 -32.73 9.62
C THR A 89 -22.79 -32.24 8.34
N GLN A 90 -23.00 -30.93 8.22
CA GLN A 90 -23.60 -30.30 7.05
C GLN A 90 -22.70 -30.48 5.81
N LEU A 91 -21.40 -30.20 5.94
CA LEU A 91 -20.44 -30.41 4.84
C LEU A 91 -20.43 -31.87 4.37
N ALA A 92 -20.41 -32.84 5.30
CA ALA A 92 -20.44 -34.25 4.97
C ALA A 92 -21.74 -34.68 4.25
N ARG A 93 -22.90 -34.14 4.64
CA ARG A 93 -24.19 -34.38 3.96
C ARG A 93 -24.20 -33.92 2.51
N HIS A 94 -23.44 -32.86 2.20
CA HIS A 94 -23.30 -32.31 0.86
C HIS A 94 -22.06 -32.85 0.12
N GLY A 95 -21.45 -33.94 0.59
CA GLY A 95 -20.31 -34.59 -0.07
C GLY A 95 -19.01 -33.79 0.00
N VAL A 96 -18.93 -32.76 0.84
CA VAL A 96 -17.70 -32.01 1.07
C VAL A 96 -16.88 -32.74 2.12
N HIS A 97 -15.86 -33.45 1.64
CA HIS A 97 -14.92 -34.19 2.46
C HIS A 97 -13.58 -33.45 2.47
N GLY A 98 -13.10 -33.06 3.66
CA GLY A 98 -11.86 -32.29 3.77
C GLY A 98 -11.55 -31.86 5.21
N THR A 99 -10.41 -31.20 5.37
CA THR A 99 -9.96 -30.71 6.68
C THR A 99 -10.78 -29.50 7.12
N VAL A 100 -11.36 -29.59 8.32
CA VAL A 100 -11.97 -28.46 9.03
C VAL A 100 -11.17 -28.19 10.30
N VAL A 101 -10.47 -27.04 10.35
CA VAL A 101 -9.71 -26.60 11.52
C VAL A 101 -10.59 -25.75 12.43
N ASP A 102 -10.71 -26.13 13.70
CA ASP A 102 -11.46 -25.37 14.71
C ASP A 102 -10.59 -24.25 15.28
N VAL A 103 -11.09 -23.01 15.20
CA VAL A 103 -10.40 -21.82 15.69
C VAL A 103 -11.26 -21.18 16.78
N MET A 104 -11.03 -21.62 18.02
CA MET A 104 -11.79 -21.20 19.20
C MET A 104 -11.08 -20.16 20.06
N ASN A 105 -9.74 -20.16 20.09
CA ASN A 105 -8.97 -19.19 20.88
C ASN A 105 -9.04 -17.79 20.23
N PRO A 106 -9.36 -16.73 20.98
CA PRO A 106 -9.41 -15.36 20.47
C PRO A 106 -8.17 -14.88 19.71
N VAL A 107 -6.97 -15.36 20.08
CA VAL A 107 -5.71 -15.01 19.39
C VAL A 107 -5.68 -15.58 17.98
N ASP A 108 -6.02 -16.85 17.81
CA ASP A 108 -6.04 -17.50 16.49
C ASP A 108 -7.18 -16.95 15.61
N GLN A 109 -8.32 -16.61 16.22
CA GLN A 109 -9.40 -15.90 15.50
C GLN A 109 -8.91 -14.56 14.96
N ALA A 110 -8.17 -13.80 15.77
CA ALA A 110 -7.58 -12.53 15.34
C ALA A 110 -6.54 -12.74 14.23
N ASN A 111 -5.79 -13.85 14.26
CA ASN A 111 -4.85 -14.20 13.19
C ASN A 111 -5.56 -14.44 11.85
N VAL A 112 -6.67 -15.21 11.82
CA VAL A 112 -7.49 -15.42 10.62
C VAL A 112 -7.91 -14.09 10.01
N TRP A 113 -8.49 -13.22 10.83
CA TRP A 113 -8.99 -11.93 10.35
C TRP A 113 -7.88 -10.96 9.93
N THR A 114 -6.72 -11.04 10.56
CA THR A 114 -5.55 -10.24 10.17
C THR A 114 -5.04 -10.68 8.79
N VAL A 115 -4.95 -11.99 8.54
CA VAL A 115 -4.56 -12.54 7.24
C VAL A 115 -5.58 -12.18 6.15
N ARG A 116 -6.87 -12.39 6.41
CA ARG A 116 -7.95 -12.06 5.46
C ARG A 116 -7.95 -10.59 5.05
N LYS A 117 -7.66 -9.66 5.98
CA LYS A 117 -7.59 -8.21 5.71
C LYS A 117 -6.31 -7.79 4.99
N ALA A 118 -5.20 -8.51 5.19
CA ALA A 118 -3.92 -8.16 4.58
C ALA A 118 -3.82 -8.54 3.10
N GLY A 119 -4.63 -9.51 2.64
CA GLY A 119 -4.49 -10.13 1.32
C GLY A 119 -4.44 -9.17 0.14
N LEU A 120 -5.42 -8.25 0.02
CA LEU A 120 -5.45 -7.27 -1.09
C LEU A 120 -4.21 -6.38 -1.10
N SER A 121 -3.85 -5.90 0.08
CA SER A 121 -2.67 -5.07 0.30
C SER A 121 -1.39 -5.75 -0.18
N LEU A 122 -1.19 -7.03 0.18
CA LEU A 122 -0.04 -7.83 -0.25
C LEU A 122 -0.07 -8.14 -1.75
N LEU A 123 -1.25 -8.42 -2.30
CA LEU A 123 -1.45 -8.68 -3.72
C LEU A 123 -1.05 -7.47 -4.57
N LEU A 124 -1.47 -6.26 -4.15
CA LEU A 124 -1.13 -5.01 -4.81
C LEU A 124 0.37 -4.66 -4.72
N SER A 125 1.11 -5.29 -3.82
CA SER A 125 2.56 -5.15 -3.66
C SER A 125 3.38 -6.06 -4.57
N LYS A 126 2.74 -6.76 -5.51
CA LYS A 126 3.44 -7.56 -6.52
C LYS A 126 4.36 -6.64 -7.35
N ARG A 127 5.63 -7.02 -7.49
CA ARG A 127 6.62 -6.31 -8.31
C ARG A 127 6.54 -6.70 -9.78
N GLY A 128 7.01 -5.82 -10.66
CA GLY A 128 6.96 -5.98 -12.12
C GLY A 128 5.71 -5.36 -12.75
N ASP A 129 5.65 -5.43 -14.09
CA ASP A 129 4.62 -4.77 -14.90
C ASP A 129 3.27 -5.50 -14.89
N ILE A 130 3.28 -6.81 -14.65
CA ILE A 130 2.06 -7.59 -14.46
C ILE A 130 1.51 -7.31 -13.05
N LYS A 131 0.35 -6.65 -12.99
CA LYS A 131 -0.31 -6.18 -11.77
C LYS A 131 -1.73 -6.75 -11.65
N PRO A 132 -2.26 -6.90 -10.42
CA PRO A 132 -3.65 -7.26 -10.19
C PRO A 132 -4.60 -6.14 -10.66
N ALA A 133 -5.24 -6.34 -11.81
CA ALA A 133 -6.16 -5.39 -12.41
C ALA A 133 -7.52 -5.43 -11.68
N GLY A 134 -8.07 -4.25 -11.41
CA GLY A 134 -9.34 -4.09 -10.68
C GLY A 134 -10.44 -3.64 -11.61
N PHE A 135 -10.96 -4.53 -12.47
CA PHE A 135 -12.14 -4.28 -13.31
C PHE A 135 -13.30 -5.27 -13.08
N MET A 136 -13.06 -6.34 -12.32
CA MET A 136 -14.02 -7.40 -11.99
C MET A 136 -13.93 -7.86 -10.52
N GLU A 137 -13.41 -6.98 -9.66
CA GLU A 137 -13.03 -7.29 -8.29
C GLU A 137 -14.17 -7.21 -7.26
N ASP A 138 -15.40 -7.07 -7.69
CA ASP A 138 -16.53 -6.79 -6.80
C ASP A 138 -17.85 -7.35 -7.33
N VAL A 139 -17.75 -8.46 -8.05
CA VAL A 139 -18.90 -9.05 -8.71
C VAL A 139 -19.70 -9.84 -7.69
N ALA A 140 -21.00 -9.56 -7.61
CA ALA A 140 -21.92 -10.29 -6.76
C ALA A 140 -22.92 -11.09 -7.61
N VAL A 141 -23.04 -12.37 -7.32
CA VAL A 141 -24.05 -13.28 -7.87
C VAL A 141 -24.80 -13.95 -6.72
N PRO A 142 -26.05 -14.38 -6.89
CA PRO A 142 -26.72 -15.15 -5.84
C PRO A 142 -25.87 -16.38 -5.44
N PRO A 143 -25.72 -16.70 -4.13
CA PRO A 143 -24.82 -17.76 -3.67
C PRO A 143 -25.04 -19.13 -4.33
N GLN A 144 -26.27 -19.46 -4.72
CA GLN A 144 -26.58 -20.70 -5.45
C GLN A 144 -25.91 -20.80 -6.83
N HIS A 145 -25.52 -19.67 -7.44
CA HIS A 145 -24.82 -19.61 -8.72
C HIS A 145 -23.31 -19.41 -8.58
N LEU A 146 -22.80 -19.34 -7.34
CA LEU A 146 -21.39 -19.02 -7.08
C LEU A 146 -20.43 -20.04 -7.72
N ALA A 147 -20.77 -21.32 -7.67
CA ALA A 147 -19.93 -22.37 -8.26
C ALA A 147 -19.84 -22.26 -9.79
N ASP A 148 -20.96 -22.01 -10.46
CA ASP A 148 -21.00 -21.85 -11.91
C ASP A 148 -20.27 -20.58 -12.35
N TYR A 149 -20.42 -19.50 -11.58
CA TYR A 149 -19.69 -18.27 -11.78
C TYR A 149 -18.17 -18.46 -11.64
N VAL A 150 -17.69 -19.07 -10.54
CA VAL A 150 -16.25 -19.35 -10.34
C VAL A 150 -15.71 -20.23 -11.47
N ARG A 151 -16.45 -21.28 -11.87
CA ARG A 151 -16.04 -22.16 -12.97
C ARG A 151 -15.92 -21.41 -14.29
N GLY A 152 -16.90 -20.58 -14.62
CA GLY A 152 -16.90 -19.78 -15.83
C GLY A 152 -15.73 -18.80 -15.87
N VAL A 153 -15.47 -18.11 -14.76
CA VAL A 153 -14.35 -17.16 -14.65
C VAL A 153 -12.99 -17.86 -14.73
N GLN A 154 -12.82 -19.01 -14.06
CA GLN A 154 -11.59 -19.80 -14.17
C GLN A 154 -11.36 -20.32 -15.59
N GLY A 155 -12.42 -20.74 -16.29
CA GLY A 155 -12.36 -21.13 -17.70
C GLY A 155 -11.92 -19.97 -18.59
N MET A 156 -12.53 -18.80 -18.41
CA MET A 156 -12.15 -17.57 -19.11
C MET A 156 -10.67 -17.23 -18.89
N PHE A 157 -10.18 -17.27 -17.64
CA PHE A 157 -8.78 -17.02 -17.34
C PHE A 157 -7.83 -18.05 -17.95
N ALA A 158 -8.21 -19.33 -17.99
CA ALA A 158 -7.41 -20.38 -18.61
C ALA A 158 -7.27 -20.16 -20.13
N GLU A 159 -8.32 -19.69 -20.82
CA GLU A 159 -8.30 -19.41 -22.26
C GLU A 159 -7.30 -18.29 -22.62
N TYR A 160 -7.22 -17.22 -21.82
CA TYR A 160 -6.25 -16.13 -22.04
C TYR A 160 -4.89 -16.38 -21.39
N GLY A 161 -4.71 -17.49 -20.66
CA GLY A 161 -3.46 -17.76 -19.92
C GLY A 161 -3.19 -16.77 -18.78
N VAL A 162 -4.24 -16.24 -18.15
CA VAL A 162 -4.17 -15.22 -17.11
C VAL A 162 -4.30 -15.87 -15.73
N GLU A 163 -3.36 -15.57 -14.83
CA GLU A 163 -3.51 -15.92 -13.41
C GLU A 163 -4.36 -14.86 -12.70
N ALA A 164 -5.10 -15.25 -11.66
CA ALA A 164 -5.90 -14.33 -10.86
C ALA A 164 -5.90 -14.70 -9.38
N ALA A 165 -6.05 -13.69 -8.53
CA ALA A 165 -6.33 -13.89 -7.11
C ALA A 165 -7.84 -13.86 -6.85
N PHE A 166 -8.31 -14.77 -6.00
CA PHE A 166 -9.68 -14.87 -5.52
C PHE A 166 -9.72 -14.68 -4.00
N TYR A 167 -10.51 -13.72 -3.54
CA TYR A 167 -10.85 -13.55 -2.14
C TYR A 167 -12.27 -13.00 -2.06
N ALA A 168 -13.06 -13.36 -1.05
CA ALA A 168 -14.49 -13.08 -1.17
C ALA A 168 -15.24 -12.98 0.14
N HIS A 169 -16.32 -12.19 0.08
CA HIS A 169 -17.48 -12.29 0.95
C HIS A 169 -18.40 -13.39 0.41
N ALA A 170 -17.99 -14.65 0.53
CA ALA A 170 -18.70 -15.79 -0.07
C ALA A 170 -20.15 -15.86 0.44
N SER A 171 -20.39 -15.51 1.70
CA SER A 171 -21.74 -15.46 2.28
C SER A 171 -22.68 -14.48 1.58
N ALA A 172 -22.15 -13.42 0.99
CA ALA A 172 -22.92 -12.43 0.23
C ALA A 172 -22.94 -12.72 -1.28
N GLY A 173 -22.29 -13.80 -1.72
CA GLY A 173 -22.09 -14.10 -3.14
C GLY A 173 -21.21 -13.08 -3.87
N CYS A 174 -20.48 -12.24 -3.12
CA CYS A 174 -19.59 -11.22 -3.67
C CYS A 174 -18.14 -11.73 -3.69
N LEU A 175 -17.58 -11.92 -4.89
CA LEU A 175 -16.19 -12.33 -5.08
C LEU A 175 -15.32 -11.15 -5.51
N HIS A 176 -14.19 -11.00 -4.85
CA HIS A 176 -13.13 -10.12 -5.29
C HIS A 176 -12.08 -10.89 -6.09
N ILE A 177 -12.20 -10.75 -7.41
CA ILE A 177 -11.34 -11.42 -8.37
C ILE A 177 -10.44 -10.37 -9.02
N ARG A 178 -9.13 -10.58 -8.97
CA ARG A 178 -8.15 -9.69 -9.60
C ARG A 178 -7.23 -10.46 -10.54
N PRO A 179 -7.49 -10.44 -11.86
CA PRO A 179 -6.58 -11.00 -12.84
C PRO A 179 -5.27 -10.21 -12.90
N LEU A 180 -4.19 -10.91 -13.20
CA LEU A 180 -2.84 -10.38 -13.32
C LEU A 180 -2.59 -9.98 -14.78
N LEU A 181 -2.61 -8.67 -15.06
CA LEU A 181 -2.46 -8.11 -16.40
C LEU A 181 -1.37 -7.03 -16.43
N ASN A 182 -0.71 -6.87 -17.59
CA ASN A 182 0.18 -5.77 -17.92
C ASN A 182 -0.55 -4.71 -18.75
N LEU A 183 -1.24 -3.79 -18.05
CA LEU A 183 -1.97 -2.67 -18.66
C LEU A 183 -1.07 -1.61 -19.32
N LYS A 184 0.23 -1.84 -19.46
CA LYS A 184 1.11 -1.04 -20.33
C LYS A 184 1.09 -1.56 -21.78
N THR A 185 0.48 -2.71 -22.04
CA THR A 185 0.44 -3.34 -23.36
C THR A 185 -0.95 -3.21 -23.98
N ALA A 186 -1.01 -3.00 -25.29
CA ALA A 186 -2.28 -2.99 -26.01
C ALA A 186 -3.01 -4.35 -25.95
N HIS A 187 -2.25 -5.46 -25.92
CA HIS A 187 -2.79 -6.81 -25.84
C HIS A 187 -3.60 -7.01 -24.55
N ASP A 188 -3.00 -6.79 -23.38
CA ASP A 188 -3.67 -7.04 -22.11
C ASP A 188 -4.82 -6.05 -21.83
N ILE A 189 -4.78 -4.85 -22.43
CA ILE A 189 -5.90 -3.91 -22.40
C ILE A 189 -7.08 -4.47 -23.21
N ALA A 190 -6.83 -5.05 -24.39
CA ALA A 190 -7.88 -5.69 -25.18
C ALA A 190 -8.42 -6.96 -24.49
N VAL A 191 -7.55 -7.75 -23.85
CA VAL A 191 -7.97 -8.90 -23.04
C VAL A 191 -8.84 -8.46 -21.85
N MET A 192 -8.48 -7.38 -21.18
CA MET A 192 -9.30 -6.80 -20.10
C MET A 192 -10.70 -6.42 -20.58
N ASP A 193 -10.79 -5.81 -21.76
CA ASP A 193 -12.04 -5.41 -22.41
C ASP A 193 -12.94 -6.63 -22.67
N GLU A 194 -12.41 -7.62 -23.40
CA GLU A 194 -13.13 -8.84 -23.75
C GLU A 194 -13.56 -9.65 -22.50
N MET A 195 -12.72 -9.69 -21.47
CA MET A 195 -13.07 -10.29 -20.18
C MET A 195 -14.24 -9.59 -19.50
N GLN A 196 -14.36 -8.26 -19.62
CA GLN A 196 -15.44 -7.50 -19.01
C GLN A 196 -16.78 -7.79 -19.71
N ASP A 197 -16.79 -7.88 -21.04
CA ASP A 197 -17.98 -8.26 -21.82
C ASP A 197 -18.44 -9.69 -21.48
N ARG A 198 -17.50 -10.64 -21.45
CA ARG A 198 -17.80 -12.04 -21.09
C ARG A 198 -18.30 -12.17 -19.66
N LEU A 199 -17.73 -11.40 -18.74
CA LEU A 199 -18.19 -11.33 -17.36
C LEU A 199 -19.63 -10.84 -17.28
N LEU A 200 -19.97 -9.76 -17.97
CA LEU A 200 -21.33 -9.24 -18.01
C LEU A 200 -22.33 -10.28 -18.53
N ALA A 201 -21.98 -10.95 -19.64
CA ALA A 201 -22.80 -12.02 -20.21
C ALA A 201 -22.99 -13.22 -19.26
N MET A 202 -22.01 -13.50 -18.40
CA MET A 202 -22.06 -14.59 -17.42
C MET A 202 -23.01 -14.27 -16.25
N ILE A 203 -23.00 -13.03 -15.76
CA ILE A 203 -23.73 -12.67 -14.53
C ILE A 203 -25.15 -12.16 -14.77
N GLN A 204 -25.42 -11.56 -15.92
CA GLN A 204 -26.72 -10.95 -16.21
C GLN A 204 -27.88 -11.98 -16.16
N PRO A 205 -27.76 -13.21 -16.70
CA PRO A 205 -28.84 -14.20 -16.67
C PRO A 205 -29.21 -14.66 -15.25
N VAL A 206 -28.27 -14.55 -14.29
CA VAL A 206 -28.47 -14.96 -12.90
C VAL A 206 -28.75 -13.79 -11.97
N GLY A 207 -28.99 -12.59 -12.52
CA GLY A 207 -29.27 -11.37 -11.75
C GLY A 207 -28.07 -10.85 -10.96
N GLY A 208 -26.85 -11.12 -11.41
CA GLY A 208 -25.63 -10.61 -10.80
C GLY A 208 -25.33 -9.15 -11.14
N VAL A 209 -24.42 -8.55 -10.38
CA VAL A 209 -23.99 -7.15 -10.53
C VAL A 209 -22.47 -7.06 -10.54
N LEU A 210 -21.92 -6.07 -11.27
CA LEU A 210 -20.46 -5.85 -11.35
C LEU A 210 -19.86 -5.15 -10.12
N SER A 211 -20.71 -4.58 -9.26
CA SER A 211 -20.28 -3.98 -8.01
C SER A 211 -21.28 -4.26 -6.88
N GLY A 212 -20.89 -5.11 -5.93
CA GLY A 212 -21.63 -5.41 -4.71
C GLY A 212 -21.39 -4.39 -3.60
N GLU A 213 -20.15 -3.93 -3.39
CA GLU A 213 -19.79 -3.03 -2.27
C GLU A 213 -18.90 -1.83 -2.63
N HIS A 214 -18.06 -1.90 -3.67
CA HIS A 214 -17.08 -0.87 -4.00
C HIS A 214 -17.67 0.35 -4.72
N GLY A 215 -18.84 0.19 -5.34
CA GLY A 215 -19.46 1.14 -6.24
C GLY A 215 -18.84 1.19 -7.64
N ASP A 216 -19.63 1.68 -8.61
CA ASP A 216 -19.29 1.65 -10.04
C ASP A 216 -18.09 2.55 -10.40
N GLY A 217 -18.03 3.73 -9.77
CA GLY A 217 -17.05 4.77 -10.09
C GLY A 217 -17.09 5.18 -11.57
N ILE A 218 -15.98 5.70 -12.08
CA ILE A 218 -15.83 5.98 -13.52
C ILE A 218 -15.69 4.69 -14.35
N LYS A 219 -15.12 3.66 -13.72
CA LYS A 219 -14.71 2.40 -14.35
C LYS A 219 -15.89 1.60 -14.90
N LEU A 220 -17.02 1.55 -14.19
CA LEU A 220 -18.18 0.74 -14.56
C LEU A 220 -19.35 1.59 -15.09
N THR A 221 -19.21 2.92 -15.18
CA THR A 221 -20.31 3.80 -15.60
C THR A 221 -20.86 3.43 -16.98
N HIS A 222 -19.99 3.06 -17.92
CA HIS A 222 -20.38 2.64 -19.28
C HIS A 222 -21.22 1.35 -19.32
N LEU A 223 -21.24 0.54 -18.25
CA LEU A 223 -22.01 -0.71 -18.17
C LEU A 223 -23.30 -0.56 -17.37
N ASN A 224 -23.51 0.59 -16.72
CA ASN A 224 -24.66 0.79 -15.83
C ASN A 224 -25.99 0.66 -16.57
N GLN A 225 -26.10 1.15 -17.80
CA GLN A 225 -27.33 1.00 -18.58
C GLN A 225 -27.60 -0.45 -18.98
N ALA A 226 -26.56 -1.21 -19.30
CA ALA A 226 -26.70 -2.64 -19.60
C ALA A 226 -27.14 -3.45 -18.36
N LEU A 227 -26.65 -3.08 -17.18
CA LEU A 227 -26.98 -3.75 -15.91
C LEU A 227 -28.35 -3.37 -15.36
N PHE A 228 -28.66 -2.08 -15.26
CA PHE A 228 -29.86 -1.59 -14.58
C PHE A 228 -31.04 -1.32 -15.53
N GLY A 229 -30.77 -1.29 -16.84
CA GLY A 229 -31.75 -0.94 -17.85
C GLY A 229 -32.01 0.57 -17.93
N PRO A 230 -32.65 1.03 -19.02
CA PRO A 230 -32.77 2.45 -19.34
C PRO A 230 -33.52 3.25 -18.27
N ARG A 231 -34.61 2.69 -17.71
CA ARG A 231 -35.45 3.38 -16.72
C ARG A 231 -34.70 3.75 -15.44
N VAL A 232 -33.89 2.83 -14.92
CA VAL A 232 -33.16 3.07 -13.66
C VAL A 232 -31.97 3.99 -13.91
N SER A 233 -31.26 3.80 -15.03
CA SER A 233 -30.16 4.69 -15.42
C SER A 233 -30.62 6.13 -15.66
N GLU A 234 -31.81 6.33 -16.24
CA GLU A 234 -32.41 7.65 -16.40
C GLU A 234 -32.74 8.29 -15.04
N ALA A 235 -33.30 7.53 -14.10
CA ALA A 235 -33.53 8.03 -12.74
C ALA A 235 -32.24 8.45 -12.03
N PHE A 236 -31.11 7.74 -12.24
CA PHE A 236 -29.81 8.18 -11.74
C PHE A 236 -29.40 9.53 -12.33
N ALA A 237 -29.60 9.71 -13.64
CA ALA A 237 -29.30 10.95 -14.33
C ALA A 237 -30.19 12.10 -13.83
N GLU A 238 -31.50 11.91 -13.69
CA GLU A 238 -32.43 12.90 -13.16
C GLU A 238 -31.98 13.41 -11.78
N VAL A 239 -31.64 12.50 -10.86
CA VAL A 239 -31.14 12.86 -9.53
C VAL A 239 -29.82 13.63 -9.63
N LYS A 240 -28.86 13.17 -10.44
CA LYS A 240 -27.58 13.87 -10.65
C LYS A 240 -27.80 15.30 -11.14
N TRP A 241 -28.66 15.50 -12.12
CA TRP A 241 -28.86 16.82 -12.73
C TRP A 241 -29.75 17.75 -11.92
N LEU A 242 -30.65 17.20 -11.10
CA LEU A 242 -31.43 17.99 -10.14
C LEU A 242 -30.56 18.58 -9.02
N PHE A 243 -29.62 17.79 -8.49
CA PHE A 243 -28.78 18.20 -7.36
C PHE A 243 -27.42 18.80 -7.75
N ASP A 244 -26.93 18.55 -8.96
CA ASP A 244 -25.66 19.07 -9.47
C ASP A 244 -25.79 19.54 -10.93
N PRO A 245 -26.60 20.59 -11.19
CA PRO A 245 -26.80 21.13 -12.55
C PRO A 245 -25.51 21.70 -13.17
N GLY A 246 -24.52 22.03 -12.34
CA GLY A 246 -23.20 22.52 -12.77
C GLY A 246 -22.19 21.40 -13.08
N ASN A 247 -22.54 20.14 -12.83
CA ASN A 247 -21.66 18.97 -12.96
C ASN A 247 -20.34 19.07 -12.18
N LEU A 248 -20.35 19.66 -10.98
CA LEU A 248 -19.15 19.88 -10.17
C LEU A 248 -18.77 18.65 -9.33
N PHE A 249 -19.73 17.79 -9.01
CA PHE A 249 -19.53 16.66 -8.10
C PHE A 249 -19.25 15.36 -8.87
N ASN A 250 -17.96 15.01 -9.00
CA ASN A 250 -17.50 13.75 -9.60
C ASN A 250 -18.11 13.48 -11.00
N PRO A 251 -17.83 14.32 -12.00
CA PRO A 251 -18.34 14.16 -13.35
C PRO A 251 -17.96 12.79 -13.95
N GLY A 252 -18.88 12.21 -14.73
CA GLY A 252 -18.68 10.94 -15.43
C GLY A 252 -18.64 9.69 -14.53
N LYS A 253 -18.97 9.81 -13.24
CA LYS A 253 -19.09 8.67 -12.31
C LYS A 253 -20.57 8.37 -12.04
N LYS A 254 -20.96 7.09 -12.08
CA LYS A 254 -22.33 6.55 -11.98
C LYS A 254 -23.25 6.95 -13.13
N VAL A 255 -23.19 8.20 -13.56
CA VAL A 255 -23.93 8.77 -14.69
C VAL A 255 -22.90 9.27 -15.71
N PRO A 256 -23.07 8.96 -17.01
CA PRO A 256 -22.23 9.50 -18.07
C PRO A 256 -22.16 11.03 -18.03
N GLU A 257 -21.05 11.59 -18.50
CA GLU A 257 -20.90 13.04 -18.50
C GLU A 257 -21.87 13.67 -19.50
N LYS A 258 -22.70 14.62 -19.06
CA LYS A 258 -23.42 15.47 -19.99
C LYS A 258 -22.42 16.48 -20.51
N GLU A 259 -21.93 16.29 -21.74
CA GLU A 259 -21.17 17.35 -22.41
C GLU A 259 -21.99 18.65 -22.32
N ARG A 260 -21.35 19.78 -22.00
CA ARG A 260 -21.97 21.10 -22.21
C ARG A 260 -22.09 21.32 -23.72
N GLU A 261 -23.07 20.68 -24.35
CA GLU A 261 -23.18 20.69 -25.81
C GLU A 261 -23.79 22.00 -26.32
N THR A 262 -23.14 22.59 -27.33
CA THR A 262 -23.76 23.48 -28.30
C THR A 262 -24.75 22.68 -29.17
N ARG A 263 -25.80 23.33 -29.68
CA ARG A 263 -26.89 22.68 -30.47
C ARG A 263 -26.43 21.72 -31.57
N GLU A 264 -25.29 21.98 -32.21
CA GLU A 264 -24.74 21.14 -33.30
C GLU A 264 -24.26 19.75 -32.84
N ARG A 265 -23.77 19.59 -31.59
CA ARG A 265 -23.37 18.28 -31.07
C ARG A 265 -24.58 17.43 -30.67
N GLN A 266 -25.63 18.09 -30.19
CA GLN A 266 -26.89 17.46 -29.83
C GLN A 266 -27.57 16.81 -31.06
N GLU A 267 -27.57 17.48 -32.22
CA GLU A 267 -28.12 16.95 -33.48
C GLU A 267 -27.30 15.76 -34.03
N LYS A 268 -25.97 15.77 -33.86
CA LYS A 268 -25.13 14.62 -34.21
C LYS A 268 -25.40 13.42 -33.29
N ARG A 269 -25.56 13.65 -31.99
CA ARG A 269 -25.78 12.61 -30.98
C ARG A 269 -27.11 11.86 -31.17
N GLU A 270 -28.18 12.56 -31.51
CA GLU A 270 -29.47 11.94 -31.85
C GLU A 270 -29.39 11.09 -33.13
N SER A 271 -28.43 11.37 -34.02
CA SER A 271 -28.19 10.59 -35.23
C SER A 271 -27.18 9.43 -35.07
N SER A 272 -26.27 9.48 -34.08
CA SER A 272 -25.17 8.51 -33.91
C SER A 272 -25.33 7.54 -32.72
N GLY A 273 -26.14 7.87 -31.71
CA GLY A 273 -26.33 7.01 -30.53
C GLY A 273 -25.09 6.90 -29.62
N GLU A 274 -24.14 7.84 -29.70
CA GLU A 274 -22.86 7.80 -28.98
C GLU A 274 -23.05 8.07 -27.47
N ASP A 275 -22.69 7.10 -26.63
CA ASP A 275 -22.66 7.22 -25.17
C ASP A 275 -21.41 8.01 -24.73
N THR A 276 -21.58 9.01 -23.87
CA THR A 276 -20.47 9.82 -23.33
C THR A 276 -19.76 9.15 -22.15
N ALA A 277 -20.20 7.95 -21.77
CA ALA A 277 -19.53 7.16 -20.76
C ALA A 277 -18.13 6.75 -21.23
N LYS A 278 -17.13 7.01 -20.39
CA LYS A 278 -15.77 6.55 -20.67
C LYS A 278 -15.71 5.04 -20.54
N HIS A 279 -15.30 4.38 -21.62
CA HIS A 279 -15.05 2.95 -21.65
C HIS A 279 -13.92 2.56 -20.69
N VAL A 280 -13.89 1.34 -20.15
CA VAL A 280 -12.81 0.91 -19.21
C VAL A 280 -11.40 1.01 -19.83
N THR A 281 -11.33 0.96 -21.16
CA THR A 281 -10.11 1.06 -21.97
C THR A 281 -9.79 2.50 -22.41
N ASP A 282 -10.59 3.49 -22.01
CA ASP A 282 -10.35 4.90 -22.35
C ASP A 282 -8.98 5.37 -21.79
N PRO A 283 -8.07 5.88 -22.64
CA PRO A 283 -6.71 6.25 -22.24
C PRO A 283 -6.68 7.38 -21.21
N THR A 284 -7.76 8.16 -21.06
CA THR A 284 -7.88 9.25 -20.07
C THR A 284 -8.20 8.75 -18.67
N ILE A 285 -8.67 7.51 -18.51
CA ILE A 285 -8.96 6.91 -17.19
C ILE A 285 -8.01 5.77 -16.86
N LEU A 286 -7.40 5.16 -17.89
CA LEU A 286 -6.38 4.16 -17.71
C LEU A 286 -5.20 4.73 -16.92
N ARG A 287 -4.83 4.02 -15.85
CA ARG A 287 -3.64 4.36 -15.06
C ARG A 287 -2.36 4.25 -15.91
N TYR A 288 -2.33 3.24 -16.75
CA TYR A 288 -1.30 2.94 -17.73
C TYR A 288 -2.00 2.70 -19.07
N GLY A 289 -1.49 3.30 -20.14
CA GLY A 289 -2.03 3.11 -21.49
C GLY A 289 -1.03 2.38 -22.40
N PRO A 290 -1.43 2.02 -23.63
CA PRO A 290 -0.57 1.29 -24.56
C PRO A 290 0.64 2.11 -25.02
N GLY A 291 0.55 3.44 -24.96
CA GLY A 291 1.66 4.36 -25.21
C GLY A 291 2.46 4.73 -23.96
N TYR A 292 2.22 4.09 -22.82
CA TYR A 292 2.90 4.42 -21.58
C TYR A 292 4.39 4.06 -21.68
N GLN A 293 5.22 5.09 -21.65
CA GLN A 293 6.67 4.97 -21.58
C GLN A 293 7.18 5.85 -20.47
N THR A 294 8.27 5.44 -19.83
CA THR A 294 8.96 6.25 -18.83
C THR A 294 10.32 6.66 -19.36
N ILE A 295 10.77 7.84 -18.94
CA ILE A 295 12.12 8.29 -19.25
C ILE A 295 13.16 7.28 -18.72
N THR A 296 14.24 7.14 -19.46
CA THR A 296 15.36 6.27 -19.09
C THR A 296 16.55 7.11 -18.67
N PHE A 297 17.14 6.79 -17.52
CA PHE A 297 18.39 7.39 -17.05
C PHE A 297 19.20 6.34 -16.28
N THR A 298 20.48 6.63 -16.04
CA THR A 298 21.34 5.75 -15.24
C THR A 298 21.15 6.10 -13.76
N PRO A 299 20.53 5.22 -12.95
CA PRO A 299 20.35 5.51 -11.54
C PRO A 299 21.67 5.39 -10.78
N VAL A 300 21.81 6.19 -9.72
CA VAL A 300 22.95 6.11 -8.80
C VAL A 300 22.79 4.94 -7.84
N MET A 301 21.56 4.63 -7.43
CA MET A 301 21.26 3.49 -6.56
C MET A 301 20.80 2.27 -7.35
N ASP A 302 20.96 1.09 -6.77
CA ASP A 302 20.46 -0.16 -7.34
C ASP A 302 18.94 -0.27 -7.19
N TRP A 303 18.21 -0.35 -8.30
CA TRP A 303 16.75 -0.52 -8.37
C TRP A 303 16.33 -1.85 -9.03
N SER A 304 17.26 -2.79 -9.22
CA SER A 304 17.00 -4.07 -9.88
C SER A 304 15.85 -4.85 -9.23
N ALA A 305 15.77 -4.83 -7.91
CA ALA A 305 14.72 -5.49 -7.15
C ALA A 305 13.30 -5.03 -7.52
N ASP A 306 13.13 -3.78 -7.98
CA ASP A 306 11.84 -3.18 -8.33
C ASP A 306 11.62 -3.10 -9.85
N GLY A 307 12.52 -3.67 -10.66
CA GLY A 307 12.46 -3.57 -12.13
C GLY A 307 12.92 -2.21 -12.66
N GLY A 308 13.73 -1.48 -11.88
CA GLY A 308 14.21 -0.13 -12.21
C GLY A 308 13.52 0.97 -11.41
N PHE A 309 13.98 2.21 -11.58
CA PHE A 309 13.48 3.36 -10.81
C PHE A 309 11.99 3.63 -11.05
N ALA A 310 11.54 3.57 -12.31
CA ALA A 310 10.12 3.71 -12.65
C ALA A 310 9.26 2.65 -11.96
N GLY A 311 9.70 1.39 -11.99
CA GLY A 311 9.02 0.29 -11.30
C GLY A 311 8.89 0.54 -9.78
N ALA A 312 9.92 1.10 -9.15
CA ALA A 312 9.87 1.48 -7.73
C ALA A 312 8.83 2.59 -7.43
N VAL A 313 8.70 3.59 -8.31
CA VAL A 313 7.66 4.64 -8.18
C VAL A 313 6.26 4.03 -8.39
N GLU A 314 6.13 3.11 -9.34
CA GLU A 314 4.88 2.44 -9.70
C GLU A 314 4.38 1.42 -8.67
N MET A 315 5.20 1.07 -7.67
CA MET A 315 4.78 0.25 -6.53
C MET A 315 3.61 0.87 -5.76
N CYS A 316 3.42 2.19 -5.80
CA CYS A 316 2.29 2.82 -5.13
C CYS A 316 0.94 2.33 -5.72
N ASN A 317 0.16 1.58 -4.97
CA ASN A 317 -1.15 1.07 -5.42
C ASN A 317 -2.30 2.09 -5.32
N GLY A 318 -2.10 3.21 -4.62
CA GLY A 318 -3.09 4.28 -4.47
C GLY A 318 -4.00 4.20 -3.24
N SER A 319 -3.81 3.25 -2.32
CA SER A 319 -4.70 2.96 -1.17
C SER A 319 -5.02 4.16 -0.27
N GLY A 320 -4.12 5.15 -0.20
CA GLY A 320 -4.31 6.34 0.64
C GLY A 320 -3.96 6.14 2.12
N ASP A 321 -3.40 4.99 2.52
CA ASP A 321 -2.94 4.73 3.91
C ASP A 321 -1.96 5.79 4.43
N CYS A 322 -1.26 6.48 3.52
CA CYS A 322 -0.34 7.56 3.83
C CYS A 322 -1.03 8.88 4.22
N ARG A 323 -2.36 8.96 4.12
CA ARG A 323 -3.18 10.12 4.52
C ARG A 323 -3.68 10.03 5.95
N ARG A 324 -3.30 8.98 6.70
CA ARG A 324 -3.67 8.85 8.11
C ARG A 324 -3.15 10.04 8.93
N LEU A 325 -3.99 10.58 9.81
CA LEU A 325 -3.65 11.77 10.60
C LEU A 325 -2.84 11.43 11.86
N THR A 326 -2.70 10.14 12.18
CA THR A 326 -2.01 9.62 13.36
C THR A 326 -1.04 8.49 12.97
N GLY A 327 -0.12 8.14 13.87
CA GLY A 327 0.90 7.11 13.63
C GLY A 327 2.11 7.61 12.86
N VAL A 328 3.01 6.69 12.49
CA VAL A 328 4.38 6.99 12.00
C VAL A 328 4.43 7.36 10.52
N MET A 329 3.29 7.40 9.81
CA MET A 329 3.22 7.79 8.40
C MET A 329 3.55 9.27 8.15
N CYS A 330 3.54 9.68 6.86
CA CYS A 330 3.99 10.98 6.34
C CYS A 330 3.67 12.19 7.25
N PRO A 331 4.65 12.67 8.04
CA PRO A 331 4.42 13.79 8.94
C PRO A 331 4.14 15.09 8.18
N SER A 332 4.71 15.24 6.98
CA SER A 332 4.44 16.38 6.10
C SER A 332 2.98 16.46 5.69
N PHE A 333 2.33 15.34 5.34
CA PHE A 333 0.89 15.31 5.07
C PHE A 333 0.09 15.59 6.35
N GLN A 334 0.51 15.02 7.48
CA GLN A 334 -0.18 15.25 8.75
C GLN A 334 -0.19 16.74 9.14
N ALA A 335 0.88 17.46 8.84
CA ALA A 335 1.00 18.90 9.10
C ALA A 335 0.25 19.76 8.07
N THR A 336 0.39 19.45 6.77
CA THR A 336 -0.09 20.31 5.68
C THR A 336 -1.50 19.98 5.20
N ARG A 337 -1.90 18.71 5.30
CA ARG A 337 -3.11 18.14 4.69
C ARG A 337 -3.13 18.14 3.15
N GLU A 338 -2.04 18.54 2.51
CA GLU A 338 -1.91 18.59 1.06
C GLU A 338 -1.48 17.25 0.47
N GLU A 339 -2.18 16.79 -0.57
CA GLU A 339 -1.99 15.44 -1.13
C GLU A 339 -0.56 15.21 -1.63
N GLU A 340 0.06 16.22 -2.24
CA GLU A 340 1.44 16.18 -2.76
C GLU A 340 2.48 15.85 -1.68
N HIS A 341 2.18 16.12 -0.41
CA HIS A 341 3.04 15.83 0.72
C HIS A 341 2.78 14.45 1.35
N SER A 342 1.93 13.63 0.74
CA SER A 342 1.75 12.21 1.07
C SER A 342 2.67 11.30 0.24
N THR A 343 2.87 10.04 0.64
CA THR A 343 3.61 9.06 -0.19
C THR A 343 2.95 8.88 -1.56
N ARG A 344 1.61 8.77 -1.58
CA ARG A 344 0.84 8.57 -2.81
C ARG A 344 0.92 9.78 -3.73
N GLY A 345 0.81 10.99 -3.19
CA GLY A 345 0.96 12.24 -3.96
C GLY A 345 2.33 12.32 -4.62
N ARG A 346 3.41 12.09 -3.86
CA ARG A 346 4.79 12.06 -4.41
C ARG A 346 4.96 11.00 -5.48
N ALA A 347 4.46 9.79 -5.26
CA ALA A 347 4.56 8.71 -6.22
C ALA A 347 3.77 9.03 -7.51
N ASN A 348 2.57 9.61 -7.40
CA ASN A 348 1.79 10.04 -8.55
C ASN A 348 2.49 11.17 -9.31
N LEU A 349 2.95 12.22 -8.62
CA LEU A 349 3.69 13.32 -9.23
C LEU A 349 4.92 12.81 -9.99
N LEU A 350 5.72 11.94 -9.37
CA LEU A 350 6.88 11.33 -10.01
C LEU A 350 6.47 10.46 -11.20
N ARG A 351 5.41 9.65 -11.09
CA ARG A 351 4.93 8.83 -12.21
C ARG A 351 4.51 9.70 -13.40
N THR A 352 3.76 10.78 -13.17
CA THR A 352 3.35 11.73 -14.21
C THR A 352 4.58 12.42 -14.83
N ALA A 353 5.56 12.81 -14.01
CA ALA A 353 6.80 13.42 -14.48
C ALA A 353 7.70 12.47 -15.27
N LEU A 354 7.77 11.19 -14.85
CA LEU A 354 8.56 10.17 -15.53
C LEU A 354 7.91 9.69 -16.83
N SER A 355 6.58 9.71 -16.93
CA SER A 355 5.84 9.20 -18.09
C SER A 355 5.64 10.22 -19.21
N GLY A 356 6.26 11.41 -19.11
CA GLY A 356 6.14 12.46 -20.13
C GLY A 356 4.77 13.13 -20.19
N GLN A 357 3.91 12.93 -19.19
CA GLN A 357 2.63 13.65 -19.05
C GLN A 357 2.82 15.09 -18.55
N LEU A 358 4.01 15.42 -18.04
CA LEU A 358 4.47 16.78 -17.76
C LEU A 358 5.53 17.19 -18.78
N GLU A 359 5.94 18.46 -18.73
CA GLU A 359 7.04 19.00 -19.53
C GLU A 359 8.31 18.13 -19.44
N GLN A 360 9.15 18.19 -20.49
CA GLN A 360 10.42 17.46 -20.50
C GLN A 360 11.22 17.78 -19.23
N ASP A 361 11.82 16.75 -18.65
CA ASP A 361 12.63 16.85 -17.43
C ASP A 361 11.91 17.30 -16.16
N ALA A 362 10.57 17.34 -16.17
CA ALA A 362 9.76 17.73 -15.01
C ALA A 362 10.09 16.93 -13.74
N TRP A 363 10.62 15.72 -13.86
CA TRP A 363 11.01 14.88 -12.73
C TRP A 363 12.19 15.45 -11.92
N THR A 364 12.95 16.39 -12.49
CA THR A 364 13.97 17.20 -11.78
C THR A 364 13.54 18.65 -11.53
N SER A 365 12.27 19.00 -11.79
CA SER A 365 11.74 20.37 -11.63
C SER A 365 11.66 20.81 -10.17
N ASP A 366 11.46 22.12 -9.98
CA ASP A 366 11.23 22.72 -8.66
C ASP A 366 9.95 22.18 -8.01
N ALA A 367 8.87 22.00 -8.78
CA ALA A 367 7.62 21.44 -8.27
C ALA A 367 7.79 20.01 -7.69
N VAL A 368 8.56 19.15 -8.38
CA VAL A 368 8.87 17.81 -7.85
C VAL A 368 9.78 17.90 -6.63
N HIS A 369 10.76 18.80 -6.67
CA HIS A 369 11.63 19.04 -5.53
C HIS A 369 10.83 19.47 -4.29
N ASP A 370 9.91 20.42 -4.41
CA ASP A 370 9.12 20.95 -3.30
C ASP A 370 8.22 19.89 -2.66
N ALA A 371 7.59 19.05 -3.48
CA ALA A 371 6.83 17.90 -2.98
C ALA A 371 7.71 16.93 -2.17
N LEU A 372 8.95 16.71 -2.60
CA LEU A 372 9.93 15.84 -1.95
C LEU A 372 10.65 16.50 -0.78
N ASP A 373 10.79 17.82 -0.75
CA ASP A 373 11.63 18.54 0.21
C ASP A 373 11.16 18.29 1.64
N LEU A 374 9.85 18.39 1.88
CA LEU A 374 9.22 18.09 3.18
C LEU A 374 9.26 16.61 3.58
N CYS A 375 9.70 15.69 2.70
CA CYS A 375 9.90 14.30 3.07
C CYS A 375 11.14 14.15 3.97
N LEU A 376 10.94 13.75 5.22
CA LEU A 376 12.02 13.57 6.21
C LEU A 376 12.94 12.37 5.92
N GLY A 377 12.61 11.51 4.96
CA GLY A 377 13.37 10.29 4.70
C GLY A 377 13.30 9.26 5.85
N CYS A 378 12.29 9.34 6.73
CA CYS A 378 12.16 8.48 7.92
C CYS A 378 11.90 6.99 7.62
N LYS A 379 11.65 6.62 6.35
CA LYS A 379 11.34 5.26 5.88
C LYS A 379 10.07 4.63 6.46
N ALA A 380 9.21 5.38 7.14
CA ALA A 380 7.92 4.86 7.59
C ALA A 380 7.09 4.31 6.42
N CYS A 381 7.05 5.02 5.29
CA CYS A 381 6.40 4.55 4.06
C CYS A 381 6.89 3.18 3.56
N LYS A 382 8.13 2.79 3.84
CA LYS A 382 8.65 1.46 3.44
C LYS A 382 8.07 0.35 4.30
N VAL A 383 7.84 0.62 5.58
CA VAL A 383 7.43 -0.37 6.59
C VAL A 383 5.91 -0.39 6.77
N GLU A 384 5.30 0.78 6.82
CA GLU A 384 3.88 0.99 7.17
C GLU A 384 2.95 1.04 5.95
N CYS A 385 3.48 1.32 4.76
CA CYS A 385 2.68 1.24 3.54
C CYS A 385 2.53 -0.24 3.17
N PRO A 386 1.32 -0.72 2.86
CA PRO A 386 1.16 -2.10 2.44
C PRO A 386 1.93 -2.43 1.15
N SER A 387 2.11 -1.43 0.28
CA SER A 387 2.95 -1.50 -0.94
C SER A 387 4.45 -1.35 -0.72
N SER A 388 4.89 -1.13 0.52
CA SER A 388 6.30 -0.96 0.89
C SER A 388 7.08 0.07 0.05
N VAL A 389 6.42 1.16 -0.35
CA VAL A 389 7.03 2.22 -1.17
C VAL A 389 8.18 2.89 -0.40
N ASP A 390 9.42 2.75 -0.90
CA ASP A 390 10.60 3.36 -0.29
C ASP A 390 10.80 4.81 -0.77
N MET A 391 9.91 5.70 -0.35
CA MET A 391 9.95 7.12 -0.73
C MET A 391 11.24 7.81 -0.29
N ALA A 392 11.88 7.32 0.78
CA ALA A 392 13.17 7.85 1.23
C ALA A 392 14.26 7.58 0.21
N LYS A 393 14.36 6.34 -0.29
CA LYS A 393 15.30 5.98 -1.35
C LYS A 393 14.93 6.67 -2.66
N ILE A 394 13.64 6.76 -3.00
CA ILE A 394 13.18 7.47 -4.21
C ILE A 394 13.61 8.94 -4.17
N LYS A 395 13.37 9.65 -3.04
CA LYS A 395 13.83 11.03 -2.84
C LYS A 395 15.32 11.16 -3.05
N THR A 396 16.11 10.27 -2.46
CA THR A 396 17.58 10.32 -2.58
C THR A 396 18.03 10.20 -4.05
N GLU A 397 17.40 9.34 -4.85
CA GLU A 397 17.71 9.20 -6.28
C GLU A 397 17.36 10.50 -7.03
N VAL A 398 16.13 11.01 -6.85
CA VAL A 398 15.68 12.23 -7.54
C VAL A 398 16.56 13.41 -7.19
N LEU A 399 16.96 13.56 -5.93
CA LEU A 399 17.89 14.62 -5.51
C LEU A 399 19.28 14.43 -6.11
N ALA A 400 19.80 13.20 -6.16
CA ALA A 400 21.10 12.93 -6.78
C ALA A 400 21.11 13.34 -8.26
N GLN A 401 20.05 12.98 -8.99
CA GLN A 401 19.89 13.32 -10.40
C GLN A 401 19.70 14.83 -10.61
N ARG A 402 18.86 15.47 -9.78
CA ARG A 402 18.68 16.92 -9.81
C ARG A 402 19.99 17.66 -9.53
N TYR A 403 20.78 17.22 -8.54
CA TYR A 403 22.06 17.84 -8.22
C TYR A 403 23.13 17.59 -9.28
N ALA A 404 23.10 16.46 -9.98
CA ALA A 404 23.97 16.22 -11.13
C ALA A 404 23.69 17.22 -12.27
N ARG A 405 22.42 17.60 -12.46
CA ARG A 405 21.98 18.54 -13.49
C ARG A 405 22.15 20.01 -13.10
N LEU A 406 21.66 20.39 -11.94
CA LEU A 406 21.54 21.80 -11.50
C LEU A 406 22.68 22.23 -10.57
N GLY A 407 23.55 21.30 -10.18
CA GLY A 407 24.56 21.50 -9.15
C GLY A 407 24.04 21.23 -7.74
N THR A 408 24.97 20.88 -6.85
CA THR A 408 24.66 20.63 -5.44
C THR A 408 24.54 21.95 -4.67
N PRO A 409 23.41 22.23 -4.00
CA PRO A 409 23.24 23.42 -3.17
C PRO A 409 24.29 23.50 -2.06
N LEU A 410 24.68 24.72 -1.68
CA LEU A 410 25.63 24.93 -0.59
C LEU A 410 25.16 24.28 0.72
N ALA A 411 23.89 24.44 1.07
CA ALA A 411 23.30 23.81 2.25
C ALA A 411 23.48 22.29 2.23
N ALA A 412 23.21 21.62 1.10
CA ALA A 412 23.40 20.17 0.95
C ALA A 412 24.87 19.76 1.10
N ARG A 413 25.82 20.55 0.58
CA ARG A 413 27.26 20.32 0.78
C ARG A 413 27.67 20.46 2.24
N LEU A 414 27.16 21.47 2.94
CA LEU A 414 27.44 21.69 4.36
C LEU A 414 26.91 20.55 5.22
N PHE A 415 25.64 20.18 5.06
CA PHE A 415 25.04 19.07 5.82
C PHE A 415 25.65 17.71 5.47
N GLY A 416 25.99 17.47 4.20
CA GLY A 416 26.70 16.27 3.76
C GLY A 416 28.08 16.11 4.39
N HIS A 417 28.70 17.21 4.83
CA HIS A 417 30.02 17.23 5.48
C HIS A 417 29.95 17.65 6.95
N ILE A 418 28.79 17.53 7.60
CA ILE A 418 28.57 18.04 8.96
C ILE A 418 29.57 17.46 9.98
N HIS A 419 30.00 16.21 9.79
CA HIS A 419 31.04 15.60 10.63
C HIS A 419 32.35 16.37 10.56
N THR A 420 32.83 16.66 9.35
CA THR A 420 34.08 17.40 9.12
C THR A 420 33.97 18.83 9.65
N LEU A 421 32.84 19.49 9.40
CA LEU A 421 32.58 20.84 9.90
C LEU A 421 32.57 20.88 11.44
N ASN A 422 31.89 19.94 12.08
CA ASN A 422 31.88 19.85 13.55
C ASN A 422 33.28 19.60 14.10
N ARG A 423 34.07 18.72 13.45
CA ARG A 423 35.44 18.42 13.87
C ARG A 423 36.35 19.65 13.77
N LEU A 424 36.18 20.47 12.74
CA LEU A 424 36.93 21.72 12.56
C LEU A 424 36.47 22.83 13.52
N ALA A 425 35.18 22.86 13.88
CA ALA A 425 34.61 23.84 14.79
C ALA A 425 34.88 23.55 16.27
N THR A 426 35.03 22.27 16.67
CA THR A 426 35.24 21.86 18.06
C THR A 426 36.40 22.59 18.77
N PRO A 427 37.60 22.76 18.19
CA PRO A 427 38.69 23.53 18.82
C PRO A 427 38.33 25.00 19.12
N LEU A 428 37.38 25.56 18.37
CA LEU A 428 36.88 26.93 18.50
C LEU A 428 35.48 26.98 19.14
N ALA A 429 35.07 25.91 19.86
CA ALA A 429 33.72 25.76 20.37
C ALA A 429 33.16 26.98 21.13
N PRO A 430 33.91 27.69 22.01
CA PRO A 430 33.38 28.88 22.68
C PRO A 430 32.97 29.99 21.71
N LEU A 431 33.80 30.27 20.70
CA LEU A 431 33.54 31.29 19.69
C LEU A 431 32.43 30.86 18.73
N ALA A 432 32.48 29.60 18.28
CA ALA A 432 31.47 29.03 17.39
C ALA A 432 30.08 29.03 18.06
N ASN A 433 30.00 28.61 19.32
CA ASN A 433 28.74 28.61 20.08
C ASN A 433 28.23 30.03 20.33
N LEU A 434 29.11 31.00 20.62
CA LEU A 434 28.73 32.40 20.74
C LEU A 434 28.14 32.92 19.41
N ALA A 435 28.79 32.63 18.29
CA ALA A 435 28.28 33.01 16.97
C ALA A 435 26.87 32.41 16.74
N LEU A 436 26.67 31.12 16.99
CA LEU A 436 25.35 30.45 16.84
C LEU A 436 24.29 30.95 17.83
N ALA A 437 24.68 31.54 18.96
CA ALA A 437 23.76 32.08 19.96
C ALA A 437 23.25 33.49 19.63
N THR A 438 24.02 34.29 18.86
CA THR A 438 23.68 35.69 18.57
C THR A 438 22.72 35.85 17.37
N PRO A 439 21.83 36.87 17.36
CA PRO A 439 20.95 37.12 16.22
C PRO A 439 21.69 37.31 14.87
N PRO A 440 22.81 38.05 14.78
CA PRO A 440 23.56 38.17 13.53
C PRO A 440 24.12 36.82 13.04
N GLY A 441 24.65 36.00 13.93
CA GLY A 441 25.16 34.68 13.55
C GLY A 441 24.04 33.73 13.10
N ARG A 442 22.88 33.76 13.76
CA ARG A 442 21.69 33.01 13.31
C ARG A 442 21.17 33.49 11.96
N TRP A 443 21.21 34.80 11.70
CA TRP A 443 20.85 35.36 10.40
C TRP A 443 21.80 34.88 9.31
N ILE A 444 23.12 34.89 9.55
CA ILE A 444 24.12 34.33 8.60
C ILE A 444 23.82 32.86 8.32
N VAL A 445 23.58 32.05 9.35
CA VAL A 445 23.23 30.64 9.17
C VAL A 445 21.97 30.48 8.33
N GLN A 446 20.93 31.28 8.58
CA GLN A 446 19.70 31.26 7.78
C GLN A 446 19.99 31.58 6.31
N GLN A 447 20.76 32.62 6.01
CA GLN A 447 21.10 32.98 4.62
C GLN A 447 21.90 31.90 3.91
N VAL A 448 22.80 31.21 4.62
CA VAL A 448 23.69 30.18 4.04
C VAL A 448 23.02 28.81 3.91
N THR A 449 22.16 28.45 4.88
CA THR A 449 21.63 27.08 5.01
C THR A 449 20.12 26.96 4.80
N GLY A 450 19.40 28.08 4.81
CA GLY A 450 17.93 28.10 4.81
C GLY A 450 17.29 27.70 6.15
N LEU A 451 18.08 27.42 7.20
CA LEU A 451 17.53 27.04 8.51
C LEU A 451 16.80 28.22 9.16
N ALA A 452 15.56 27.96 9.59
CA ALA A 452 14.75 28.95 10.29
C ALA A 452 15.46 29.43 11.57
N PRO A 453 15.61 30.75 11.80
CA PRO A 453 16.44 31.31 12.88
C PRO A 453 15.92 31.01 14.29
N GLN A 454 14.67 30.56 14.41
CA GLN A 454 14.07 30.09 15.66
C GLN A 454 14.58 28.72 16.09
N ARG A 455 15.22 27.95 15.20
CA ARG A 455 15.76 26.63 15.51
C ARG A 455 17.01 26.76 16.39
N THR A 456 17.02 25.98 17.46
CA THR A 456 18.22 25.81 18.29
C THR A 456 19.19 24.88 17.59
N LEU A 457 20.36 25.39 17.22
CA LEU A 457 21.43 24.60 16.61
C LEU A 457 22.20 23.81 17.69
N PRO A 458 22.66 22.60 17.39
CA PRO A 458 23.42 21.81 18.35
C PRO A 458 24.75 22.52 18.66
N PRO A 459 25.07 22.77 19.94
CA PRO A 459 26.32 23.41 20.30
C PRO A 459 27.50 22.49 20.02
N PHE A 460 28.67 23.04 19.76
CA PHE A 460 29.92 22.31 19.71
C PHE A 460 30.42 22.03 21.13
N ALA A 461 30.81 20.80 21.41
CA ALA A 461 31.40 20.43 22.68
C ALA A 461 32.87 20.87 22.73
N ALA A 462 33.30 21.44 23.86
CA ALA A 462 34.70 21.80 24.08
C ALA A 462 35.62 20.56 24.15
N GLN A 463 35.08 19.41 24.56
CA GLN A 463 35.79 18.14 24.60
C GLN A 463 34.95 17.06 23.90
N PRO A 464 35.46 16.45 22.80
CA PRO A 464 34.82 15.30 22.18
C PRO A 464 34.68 14.11 23.11
N PHE A 465 33.65 13.28 22.90
CA PHE A 465 33.47 12.03 23.64
C PHE A 465 34.69 11.12 23.49
N THR A 466 35.22 10.94 22.28
CA THR A 466 36.37 10.06 22.05
C THR A 466 37.63 10.54 22.77
N ALA A 467 37.85 11.86 22.83
CA ALA A 467 38.97 12.45 23.56
C ALA A 467 38.81 12.25 25.08
N TRP A 468 37.60 12.44 25.60
CA TRP A 468 37.28 12.14 26.99
C TRP A 468 37.51 10.65 27.32
N PHE A 469 37.01 9.74 26.47
CA PHE A 469 37.10 8.30 26.67
C PHE A 469 38.55 7.82 26.63
N ALA A 470 39.36 8.32 25.70
CA ALA A 470 40.79 8.04 25.64
C ALA A 470 41.54 8.50 26.90
N LYS A 471 41.21 9.69 27.42
CA LYS A 471 41.78 10.19 28.70
C LYS A 471 41.38 9.28 29.87
N ARG A 472 40.13 8.82 29.90
CA ARG A 472 39.62 7.89 30.91
C ARG A 472 40.38 6.56 30.88
N LEU A 473 40.53 5.93 29.72
CA LEU A 473 41.25 4.66 29.57
C LEU A 473 42.71 4.76 30.05
N ARG A 474 43.38 5.88 29.71
CA ARG A 474 44.73 6.16 30.22
C ARG A 474 44.76 6.28 31.75
N ALA A 475 43.77 6.95 32.33
CA ALA A 475 43.68 7.15 33.78
C ALA A 475 43.36 5.85 34.55
N SER A 476 42.63 4.91 33.94
CA SER A 476 42.31 3.62 34.57
C SER A 476 43.41 2.57 34.40
N GLY A 477 44.57 2.91 33.83
CA GLY A 477 45.64 1.97 33.52
C GLY A 477 45.28 0.94 32.44
N ALA A 478 44.10 1.09 31.82
CA ALA A 478 43.65 0.25 30.72
C ALA A 478 44.32 0.73 29.43
N SER A 479 45.56 0.29 29.20
CA SER A 479 46.16 0.33 27.86
C SER A 479 45.22 -0.42 26.92
N HIS A 480 44.94 0.15 25.73
CA HIS A 480 44.24 -0.48 24.61
C HIS A 480 44.24 -2.00 24.74
N ILE A 481 43.13 -2.57 25.23
CA ILE A 481 42.96 -4.02 25.25
C ILE A 481 42.80 -4.37 23.77
N ALA A 482 43.90 -4.66 23.09
CA ALA A 482 43.83 -5.50 21.90
C ALA A 482 43.09 -6.74 22.37
N PRO A 483 41.86 -7.00 21.89
CA PRO A 483 41.09 -8.08 22.43
C PRO A 483 41.89 -9.38 22.28
N ARG A 484 42.16 -10.06 23.39
CA ARG A 484 42.66 -11.43 23.33
C ARG A 484 41.60 -12.26 22.62
N SER A 485 42.02 -13.03 21.61
CA SER A 485 41.14 -13.99 20.96
C SER A 485 41.04 -15.24 21.85
N PRO A 486 39.83 -15.76 22.12
CA PRO A 486 38.52 -15.30 21.67
C PRO A 486 37.97 -14.10 22.47
N LEU A 487 37.18 -13.25 21.82
CA LEU A 487 36.53 -12.09 22.44
C LEU A 487 35.67 -12.55 23.64
N PRO A 488 35.74 -11.86 24.80
CA PRO A 488 34.83 -12.13 25.90
C PRO A 488 33.37 -11.94 25.47
N SER A 489 32.47 -12.79 25.97
CA SER A 489 31.02 -12.63 25.74
C SER A 489 30.44 -11.34 26.35
N SER A 490 31.17 -10.69 27.26
CA SER A 490 30.85 -9.40 27.88
C SER A 490 31.41 -8.18 27.12
N LEU A 491 32.04 -8.37 25.96
CA LEU A 491 32.62 -7.26 25.23
C LEU A 491 31.55 -6.40 24.56
N VAL A 492 31.53 -5.10 24.89
CA VAL A 492 30.61 -4.12 24.30
C VAL A 492 31.36 -3.18 23.36
N PHE A 493 30.87 -3.04 22.13
CA PHE A 493 31.33 -2.03 21.18
C PHE A 493 30.40 -0.81 21.20
N LEU A 494 30.93 0.35 21.56
CA LEU A 494 30.20 1.61 21.54
C LEU A 494 30.69 2.49 20.39
N PHE A 495 29.80 2.76 19.43
CA PHE A 495 30.08 3.62 18.28
C PHE A 495 29.38 4.97 18.45
N PRO A 496 30.10 6.03 18.90
CA PRO A 496 29.50 7.35 19.00
C PRO A 496 29.29 7.94 17.60
N ASP A 497 28.06 8.37 17.30
CA ASP A 497 27.79 9.14 16.09
C ASP A 497 28.42 10.55 16.15
N THR A 498 28.28 11.32 15.08
CA THR A 498 28.82 12.68 14.99
C THR A 498 28.35 13.58 16.14
N PHE A 499 27.06 13.52 16.48
CA PHE A 499 26.45 14.42 17.47
C PHE A 499 26.83 13.99 18.89
N THR A 500 26.78 12.71 19.20
CA THR A 500 27.24 12.12 20.46
C THR A 500 28.71 12.41 20.66
N ASN A 501 29.52 12.39 19.61
CA ASN A 501 30.94 12.69 19.75
C ASN A 501 31.24 14.19 19.93
N LEU A 502 30.71 15.04 19.06
CA LEU A 502 31.19 16.43 18.89
C LEU A 502 30.24 17.50 19.43
N ASN A 503 28.99 17.17 19.75
CA ASN A 503 27.99 18.13 20.22
C ASN A 503 27.47 17.81 21.63
N TYR A 504 27.12 16.56 21.89
CA TYR A 504 26.50 16.10 23.13
C TYR A 504 27.25 14.90 23.77
N PRO A 505 28.56 15.03 24.06
CA PRO A 505 29.38 13.95 24.64
C PRO A 505 28.85 13.41 25.95
N LYS A 506 28.09 14.20 26.71
CA LYS A 506 27.44 13.77 27.95
C LYS A 506 26.54 12.53 27.77
N ILE A 507 25.92 12.35 26.61
CA ILE A 507 25.07 11.19 26.31
C ILE A 507 25.94 9.92 26.20
N GLY A 508 27.04 9.99 25.44
CA GLY A 508 28.00 8.90 25.32
C GLY A 508 28.67 8.58 26.66
N ILE A 509 29.02 9.59 27.45
CA ILE A 509 29.57 9.43 28.81
C ILE A 509 28.58 8.69 29.72
N ALA A 510 27.31 9.07 29.68
CA ALA A 510 26.27 8.40 30.46
C ALA A 510 26.11 6.94 30.02
N ALA A 511 26.10 6.66 28.71
CA ALA A 511 26.07 5.29 28.18
C ALA A 511 27.25 4.45 28.68
N VAL A 512 28.48 4.98 28.63
CA VAL A 512 29.66 4.29 29.19
C VAL A 512 29.47 3.96 30.67
N ARG A 513 29.03 4.93 31.49
CA ARG A 513 28.81 4.71 32.93
C ARG A 513 27.75 3.63 33.21
N VAL A 514 26.67 3.61 32.43
CA VAL A 514 25.60 2.61 32.57
C VAL A 514 26.11 1.22 32.19
N LEU A 515 26.83 1.12 31.07
CA LEU A 515 27.40 -0.15 30.60
C LEU A 515 28.42 -0.70 31.61
N GLU A 516 29.33 0.14 32.12
CA GLU A 516 30.30 -0.24 33.15
C GLU A 516 29.62 -0.68 34.46
N ALA A 517 28.49 -0.05 34.82
CA ALA A 517 27.72 -0.44 36.00
C ALA A 517 26.95 -1.77 35.81
N ALA A 518 26.66 -2.14 34.56
CA ALA A 518 25.94 -3.35 34.22
C ALA A 518 26.83 -4.61 34.14
N GLY A 519 28.17 -4.45 34.15
CA GLY A 519 29.14 -5.54 34.09
C GLY A 519 29.93 -5.55 32.79
#